data_AF-W7M9D3-F1
#
_entry.id   AF-W7M9D3-F1
#
_cell.length_a   1.000
_cell.length_b   1.000
_cell.length_c   1.000
_cell.angle_alpha   90.00
_cell.angle_beta   90.00
_cell.angle_gamma   90.00
#
_symmetry.space_group_name_H-M   'P 1'
#
loop_
_entity.id
_entity.type
_entity.pdbx_description
1 polymer ?
#
loop_
_entity_poly.entity_id
_entity_poly.type
_entity_poly.pdbx_seq_one_letter_code
_entity_poly.pdbx_strand_id
1 'polypeptide(L)'
;MIRQTYITAFITACLVTGSQAGPCKPSSRTTEGLTDTTSDVPTTVGSTTVSSFGETTTVASSFTYLSNEESSIIITESVSNTETLVDPEETSTTALSTMEDNTTTEIATTTETATTTAATTASEATSAIPFISNAGFDDDDSSVAPWELYYVDEFDISIASDVKHDGRNSALMAKSLGGRLPTEYIRQPLQGSITAGVTYTMSAWVNANSLCPAVTLICSYQSNAWTDATPIDLTSSVDQWKYVSSTCTYTQEQIDSGGLYFMIGVTCAAYPGKAYVDTVDFSA
;
A
#
# COMPACT_ATOMS: atom_id res chain seq x y z
N MET A 1 61.97 11.44 -9.86
CA MET A 1 62.55 10.33 -9.09
C MET A 1 61.60 9.15 -9.17
N ILE A 2 62.15 8.00 -9.53
CA ILE A 2 61.49 6.72 -9.82
C ILE A 2 61.25 5.95 -8.51
N ARG A 3 60.23 5.07 -8.52
CA ARG A 3 60.06 3.77 -7.82
C ARG A 3 58.70 3.71 -7.10
N GLN A 4 57.90 2.65 -7.18
CA GLN A 4 58.11 1.29 -7.65
C GLN A 4 56.75 0.60 -7.88
N THR A 5 56.64 -0.08 -9.00
CA THR A 5 55.60 -1.05 -9.38
C THR A 5 55.72 -2.31 -8.52
N TYR A 6 54.60 -2.90 -8.09
CA TYR A 6 54.54 -4.32 -7.74
C TYR A 6 53.36 -4.97 -8.47
N ILE A 7 53.69 -5.74 -9.51
CA ILE A 7 52.88 -6.81 -10.06
C ILE A 7 53.54 -8.10 -9.59
N THR A 8 52.80 -9.01 -8.95
CA THR A 8 53.08 -10.44 -9.09
C THR A 8 51.77 -11.22 -9.09
N ALA A 9 51.67 -12.07 -10.09
CA ALA A 9 50.57 -12.91 -10.48
C ALA A 9 50.74 -14.36 -9.98
N PHE A 10 49.60 -15.06 -9.89
CA PHE A 10 49.31 -16.50 -10.11
C PHE A 10 50.12 -17.61 -9.42
N ILE A 11 49.38 -18.70 -9.09
CA ILE A 11 49.71 -20.15 -9.03
C ILE A 11 48.84 -20.74 -7.88
N THR A 12 48.18 -21.89 -7.93
CA THR A 12 47.86 -22.93 -8.92
C THR A 12 46.86 -23.88 -8.24
N ALA A 13 46.08 -24.58 -9.06
CA ALA A 13 45.12 -25.63 -8.74
C ALA A 13 45.59 -26.73 -7.76
N CYS A 14 44.64 -27.28 -6.99
CA CYS A 14 44.66 -28.66 -6.53
C CYS A 14 43.38 -29.38 -7.00
N LEU A 15 43.58 -30.39 -7.84
CA LEU A 15 42.61 -31.35 -8.35
C LEU A 15 42.36 -32.48 -7.34
N VAL A 16 41.09 -32.85 -7.22
CA VAL A 16 40.50 -34.21 -7.13
C VAL A 16 41.05 -35.24 -6.14
N THR A 17 40.20 -35.63 -5.19
CA THR A 17 39.86 -37.02 -4.78
C THR A 17 38.50 -36.89 -4.06
N GLY A 18 37.43 -37.66 -4.25
CA GLY A 18 37.19 -38.97 -4.83
C GLY A 18 36.30 -39.72 -3.84
N SER A 19 35.01 -39.95 -4.14
CA SER A 19 34.24 -41.08 -3.58
C SER A 19 32.88 -41.28 -4.26
N GLN A 20 32.89 -42.24 -5.18
CA GLN A 20 31.99 -43.40 -5.30
C GLN A 20 30.47 -43.16 -5.21
N ALA A 21 29.82 -43.33 -6.37
CA ALA A 21 28.42 -43.71 -6.48
C ALA A 21 28.16 -45.10 -5.87
N GLY A 22 26.97 -45.29 -5.29
CA GLY A 22 26.39 -46.59 -5.01
C GLY A 22 24.87 -46.56 -5.21
N PRO A 23 24.32 -47.24 -6.23
CA PRO A 23 22.89 -47.47 -6.34
C PRO A 23 22.53 -48.78 -5.60
N CYS A 24 21.37 -48.80 -4.95
CA CYS A 24 20.38 -49.89 -4.92
C CYS A 24 19.58 -49.88 -3.61
N LYS A 25 18.25 -49.74 -3.71
CA LYS A 25 17.34 -50.85 -3.38
C LYS A 25 15.90 -50.57 -3.89
N PRO A 26 15.43 -51.26 -4.93
CA PRO A 26 13.99 -51.40 -5.17
C PRO A 26 13.39 -52.39 -4.16
N SER A 27 12.25 -52.03 -3.59
CA SER A 27 11.45 -52.93 -2.75
C SER A 27 10.50 -53.72 -3.65
N SER A 28 10.87 -54.96 -3.99
CA SER A 28 9.96 -55.92 -4.63
C SER A 28 9.33 -56.77 -3.53
N ARG A 29 8.01 -56.68 -3.38
CA ARG A 29 7.21 -57.62 -2.58
C ARG A 29 6.76 -58.74 -3.50
N THR A 30 7.34 -59.92 -3.31
CA THR A 30 7.01 -61.15 -4.03
C THR A 30 5.73 -61.77 -3.45
N THR A 31 4.80 -62.08 -4.36
CA THR A 31 3.68 -63.00 -4.20
C THR A 31 4.21 -64.44 -4.12
N GLU A 32 3.89 -65.16 -3.06
CA GLU A 32 3.90 -66.62 -3.08
C GLU A 32 2.45 -67.10 -3.21
N GLY A 33 2.19 -67.81 -4.30
CA GLY A 33 1.05 -68.70 -4.42
C GLY A 33 1.49 -70.12 -4.10
N LEU A 34 0.55 -70.92 -3.59
CA LEU A 34 0.59 -72.37 -3.76
C LEU A 34 -0.85 -72.92 -3.72
N THR A 35 -1.29 -73.36 -4.90
CA THR A 35 -2.12 -74.54 -5.28
C THR A 35 -3.03 -75.17 -4.20
N ASP A 36 -4.25 -75.62 -4.49
CA ASP A 36 -4.58 -76.58 -5.56
C ASP A 36 -6.11 -76.85 -5.60
N THR A 37 -6.56 -77.48 -6.70
CA THR A 37 -7.79 -78.31 -6.84
C THR A 37 -9.05 -77.68 -7.47
N THR A 38 -9.10 -77.77 -8.81
CA THR A 38 -10.18 -78.34 -9.66
C THR A 38 -11.65 -78.23 -9.22
N SER A 39 -12.51 -77.65 -10.07
CA SER A 39 -13.54 -78.39 -10.85
C SER A 39 -14.53 -77.44 -11.54
N ASP A 40 -14.89 -77.80 -12.77
CA ASP A 40 -15.87 -77.17 -13.67
C ASP A 40 -17.29 -77.04 -13.11
N VAL A 41 -18.01 -76.01 -13.56
CA VAL A 41 -19.32 -76.04 -14.28
C VAL A 41 -20.05 -74.69 -14.11
N PRO A 42 -20.61 -74.09 -15.18
CA PRO A 42 -21.43 -72.89 -15.11
C PRO A 42 -22.90 -73.23 -14.91
N THR A 43 -23.66 -72.45 -14.14
CA THR A 43 -25.13 -72.46 -14.22
C THR A 43 -25.73 -71.09 -13.88
N THR A 44 -26.35 -70.52 -14.92
CA THR A 44 -27.33 -69.43 -14.92
C THR A 44 -28.61 -69.82 -14.19
N VAL A 45 -29.36 -68.85 -13.63
CA VAL A 45 -30.83 -68.65 -13.70
C VAL A 45 -31.42 -68.05 -12.41
N GLY A 46 -32.23 -66.99 -12.58
CA GLY A 46 -33.38 -66.59 -11.74
C GLY A 46 -33.11 -65.49 -10.72
N SER A 47 -33.45 -64.19 -10.94
CA SER A 47 -34.79 -63.56 -10.89
C SER A 47 -35.57 -63.96 -9.63
N THR A 48 -36.08 -63.08 -8.75
CA THR A 48 -37.01 -61.93 -8.92
C THR A 48 -37.11 -61.29 -7.50
N THR A 49 -37.17 -59.97 -7.27
CA THR A 49 -38.36 -59.06 -7.23
C THR A 49 -37.82 -57.65 -6.86
N VAL A 50 -37.91 -56.60 -7.69
CA VAL A 50 -39.02 -55.64 -7.96
C VAL A 50 -39.55 -54.87 -6.74
N SER A 51 -39.72 -53.54 -6.96
CA SER A 51 -40.40 -52.47 -6.19
C SER A 51 -39.52 -51.68 -5.21
N SER A 52 -39.53 -50.35 -5.15
CA SER A 52 -40.37 -49.32 -5.78
C SER A 52 -39.63 -47.97 -5.76
N PHE A 53 -39.92 -47.13 -6.75
CA PHE A 53 -39.63 -45.69 -6.74
C PHE A 53 -40.40 -44.98 -5.63
N GLY A 54 -39.84 -43.86 -5.16
CA GLY A 54 -40.50 -42.91 -4.27
C GLY A 54 -39.72 -41.60 -4.24
N GLU A 55 -40.03 -40.70 -5.18
CA GLU A 55 -39.77 -39.27 -5.02
C GLU A 55 -40.39 -38.78 -3.72
N THR A 56 -39.71 -37.91 -2.99
CA THR A 56 -40.36 -37.07 -1.99
C THR A 56 -39.95 -35.62 -2.20
N THR A 57 -40.90 -34.87 -2.73
CA THR A 57 -40.99 -33.42 -2.72
C THR A 57 -41.74 -32.99 -1.46
N THR A 58 -41.21 -32.01 -0.72
CA THR A 58 -41.92 -31.19 0.29
C THR A 58 -41.16 -29.87 0.35
N VAL A 59 -41.58 -28.80 -0.33
CA VAL A 59 -42.66 -27.82 -0.04
C VAL A 59 -42.43 -27.02 1.25
N ALA A 60 -42.54 -25.69 1.06
CA ALA A 60 -42.23 -24.56 1.91
C ALA A 60 -43.09 -24.37 3.18
N SER A 61 -42.58 -23.53 4.09
CA SER A 61 -43.32 -22.58 4.94
C SER A 61 -42.26 -21.57 5.45
N SER A 62 -42.26 -20.30 5.04
CA SER A 62 -43.14 -19.19 5.47
C SER A 62 -43.31 -19.10 6.98
N PHE A 63 -42.68 -18.09 7.58
CA PHE A 63 -43.09 -17.51 8.84
C PHE A 63 -43.30 -16.01 8.63
N THR A 64 -44.56 -15.64 8.44
CA THR A 64 -45.11 -14.35 8.84
C THR A 64 -45.45 -14.42 10.32
N TYR A 65 -44.90 -13.52 11.13
CA TYR A 65 -45.56 -13.06 12.34
C TYR A 65 -45.87 -11.57 12.18
N LEU A 66 -47.14 -11.30 11.96
CA LEU A 66 -47.79 -10.03 12.24
C LEU A 66 -48.08 -9.97 13.75
N SER A 67 -47.68 -8.88 14.39
CA SER A 67 -48.44 -8.28 15.48
C SER A 67 -48.40 -6.77 15.32
N ASN A 68 -49.52 -6.24 14.83
CA ASN A 68 -50.09 -4.90 15.01
C ASN A 68 -50.17 -4.54 16.53
N GLU A 69 -50.30 -3.33 17.07
CA GLU A 69 -50.40 -1.90 16.70
C GLU A 69 -49.61 -1.13 17.80
N GLU A 70 -49.03 0.05 17.60
CA GLU A 70 -49.74 1.34 17.69
C GLU A 70 -48.88 2.46 17.06
N SER A 71 -49.58 3.34 16.34
CA SER A 71 -49.11 4.49 15.58
C SER A 71 -48.39 5.55 16.43
N SER A 72 -47.37 6.18 15.85
CA SER A 72 -47.36 7.64 15.73
C SER A 72 -46.37 8.08 14.65
N ILE A 73 -46.94 8.71 13.63
CA ILE A 73 -46.27 9.41 12.53
C ILE A 73 -45.86 10.79 13.06
N ILE A 74 -44.61 11.18 12.84
CA ILE A 74 -44.24 12.60 12.79
C ILE A 74 -43.56 12.84 11.44
N ILE A 75 -44.32 13.44 10.53
CA ILE A 75 -43.84 14.17 9.37
C ILE A 75 -43.55 15.59 9.87
N THR A 76 -42.32 16.08 9.67
CA THR A 76 -42.08 17.52 9.55
C THR A 76 -41.05 17.79 8.46
N GLU A 77 -41.36 18.85 7.74
CA GLU A 77 -40.95 19.21 6.39
C GLU A 77 -39.52 19.72 6.25
N SER A 78 -39.10 19.69 4.99
CA SER A 78 -38.01 20.41 4.32
C SER A 78 -37.72 21.83 4.82
N VAL A 79 -36.44 22.17 4.91
CA VAL A 79 -35.93 23.48 4.45
C VAL A 79 -34.58 23.29 3.75
N SER A 80 -34.57 23.72 2.49
CA SER A 80 -33.41 23.91 1.62
C SER A 80 -32.72 25.21 1.97
N ASN A 81 -31.41 25.19 2.27
CA ASN A 81 -30.58 26.39 2.23
C ASN A 81 -29.46 26.22 1.20
N THR A 82 -29.74 26.75 0.00
CA THR A 82 -28.75 27.36 -0.87
C THR A 82 -28.54 28.79 -0.38
N GLU A 83 -27.32 29.18 -0.05
CA GLU A 83 -26.94 30.60 -0.11
C GLU A 83 -25.65 30.76 -0.92
N THR A 84 -25.83 31.58 -1.95
CA THR A 84 -24.85 32.06 -2.91
C THR A 84 -24.41 33.45 -2.49
N LEU A 85 -23.16 33.77 -2.78
CA LEU A 85 -22.52 35.09 -2.89
C LEU A 85 -23.43 36.32 -2.78
N VAL A 86 -23.05 37.26 -1.91
CA VAL A 86 -23.36 38.69 -2.07
C VAL A 86 -22.09 39.53 -1.83
N ASP A 87 -21.84 40.34 -2.86
CA ASP A 87 -20.86 41.42 -3.06
C ASP A 87 -21.01 42.57 -2.04
N PRO A 88 -19.99 43.42 -1.80
CA PRO A 88 -20.11 44.56 -0.91
C PRO A 88 -20.71 45.77 -1.63
N GLU A 89 -21.89 46.22 -1.20
CA GLU A 89 -22.51 47.47 -1.67
C GLU A 89 -21.93 48.68 -0.92
N GLU A 90 -21.27 49.51 -1.71
CA GLU A 90 -21.06 50.95 -1.60
C GLU A 90 -22.01 51.69 -0.64
N THR A 91 -21.45 52.48 0.29
CA THR A 91 -22.18 53.60 0.90
C THR A 91 -21.57 54.91 0.43
N SER A 92 -22.21 55.48 -0.59
CA SER A 92 -22.09 56.89 -0.96
C SER A 92 -22.87 57.75 0.03
N THR A 93 -22.26 58.83 0.51
CA THR A 93 -23.01 59.97 1.06
C THR A 93 -22.44 61.25 0.48
N THR A 94 -23.21 61.85 -0.41
CA THR A 94 -22.99 63.19 -0.94
C THR A 94 -23.73 64.18 -0.04
N ALA A 95 -23.06 65.22 0.45
CA ALA A 95 -23.70 66.48 0.78
C ALA A 95 -22.72 67.64 0.56
N LEU A 96 -23.00 68.35 -0.53
CA LEU A 96 -22.40 69.59 -0.99
C LEU A 96 -22.86 70.75 -0.10
N SER A 97 -21.95 71.64 0.30
CA SER A 97 -22.30 73.06 0.46
C SER A 97 -21.06 73.97 0.44
N THR A 98 -21.28 75.14 -0.13
CA THR A 98 -20.33 76.01 -0.85
C THR A 98 -20.01 77.29 -0.06
N MET A 99 -18.93 77.98 -0.47
CA MET A 99 -18.62 79.41 -0.26
C MET A 99 -18.22 79.81 1.18
N GLU A 100 -17.35 80.78 1.44
CA GLU A 100 -16.30 81.54 0.73
C GLU A 100 -15.56 82.29 1.85
N ASP A 101 -14.29 82.56 1.62
CA ASP A 101 -13.53 83.70 2.15
C ASP A 101 -12.72 83.61 3.46
N ASN A 102 -11.46 84.04 3.28
CA ASN A 102 -10.51 84.69 4.17
C ASN A 102 -10.14 84.05 5.52
N THR A 103 -8.86 83.66 5.68
CA THR A 103 -7.82 84.49 6.31
C THR A 103 -6.54 83.67 6.55
N THR A 104 -5.42 84.23 6.09
CA THR A 104 -4.00 84.07 6.44
C THR A 104 -3.66 83.32 7.75
N THR A 105 -2.63 82.45 7.74
CA THR A 105 -1.38 82.54 8.55
C THR A 105 -0.52 81.26 8.46
N GLU A 106 0.70 81.46 7.94
CA GLU A 106 2.00 80.85 8.23
C GLU A 106 2.23 79.38 8.73
N ILE A 107 3.15 78.75 7.99
CA ILE A 107 4.32 77.92 8.40
C ILE A 107 4.05 76.54 9.04
N ALA A 108 4.40 75.48 8.29
CA ALA A 108 5.41 74.49 8.71
C ALA A 108 5.78 73.58 7.53
N THR A 109 7.03 73.68 7.11
CA THR A 109 7.71 72.77 6.18
C THR A 109 8.04 71.47 6.90
N THR A 110 7.45 70.36 6.46
CA THR A 110 7.94 69.02 6.81
C THR A 110 8.22 68.26 5.52
N THR A 111 9.50 68.08 5.24
CA THR A 111 10.02 67.24 4.16
C THR A 111 9.85 65.78 4.58
N GLU A 112 8.85 65.08 4.05
CA GLU A 112 8.82 63.62 4.08
C GLU A 112 9.38 63.06 2.77
N THR A 113 10.56 62.47 2.88
CA THR A 113 11.20 61.66 1.86
C THR A 113 10.35 60.40 1.63
N ALA A 114 9.57 60.39 0.55
CA ALA A 114 8.89 59.20 0.06
C ALA A 114 9.93 58.27 -0.60
N THR A 115 10.57 57.42 0.20
CA THR A 115 11.36 56.30 -0.31
C THR A 115 10.42 55.22 -0.83
N THR A 116 10.53 54.96 -2.12
CA THR A 116 9.80 54.00 -2.93
C THR A 116 9.96 52.58 -2.36
N THR A 117 8.90 52.00 -1.81
CA THR A 117 8.87 50.58 -1.43
C THR A 117 8.70 49.76 -2.71
N ALA A 118 9.78 49.11 -3.17
CA ALA A 118 9.72 48.08 -4.19
C ALA A 118 9.03 46.84 -3.62
N ALA A 119 7.73 46.71 -3.88
CA ALA A 119 6.99 45.46 -3.67
C ALA A 119 7.32 44.51 -4.84
N THR A 120 8.31 43.66 -4.64
CA THR A 120 8.59 42.48 -5.48
C THR A 120 9.21 41.47 -4.52
N THR A 121 8.55 40.38 -4.16
CA THR A 121 8.41 39.21 -5.03
C THR A 121 7.23 38.41 -4.51
N ALA A 122 6.31 38.04 -5.40
CA ALA A 122 5.36 36.98 -5.12
C ALA A 122 6.17 35.72 -4.81
N SER A 123 6.14 35.26 -3.57
CA SER A 123 6.50 33.87 -3.28
C SER A 123 5.43 33.05 -3.98
N GLU A 124 5.80 32.42 -5.11
CA GLU A 124 5.01 31.34 -5.67
C GLU A 124 4.68 30.40 -4.51
N ALA A 125 3.39 30.20 -4.26
CA ALA A 125 2.97 29.12 -3.40
C ALA A 125 3.50 27.86 -4.07
N THR A 126 4.52 27.24 -3.48
CA THR A 126 4.88 25.86 -3.82
C THR A 126 3.58 25.08 -3.67
N SER A 127 2.98 24.72 -4.79
CA SER A 127 1.85 23.81 -4.80
C SER A 127 2.44 22.51 -4.27
N ALA A 128 2.31 22.30 -2.96
CA ALA A 128 2.84 21.14 -2.26
C ALA A 128 1.94 19.96 -2.61
N ILE A 129 2.03 19.53 -3.87
CA ILE A 129 1.43 18.29 -4.33
C ILE A 129 2.06 17.21 -3.44
N PRO A 130 1.24 16.42 -2.71
CA PRO A 130 1.75 15.31 -1.93
C PRO A 130 2.64 14.41 -2.78
N PHE A 131 3.75 13.92 -2.23
CA PHE A 131 4.66 13.06 -3.00
C PHE A 131 4.03 11.71 -3.35
N ILE A 132 3.01 11.29 -2.58
CA ILE A 132 2.24 10.06 -2.78
C ILE A 132 0.74 10.33 -2.67
N SER A 133 -0.05 9.45 -3.25
CA SER A 133 -1.51 9.43 -3.19
C SER A 133 -2.01 8.13 -2.57
N ASN A 134 -3.29 8.08 -2.17
CA ASN A 134 -3.89 6.96 -1.46
C ASN A 134 -3.07 6.46 -0.25
N ALA A 135 -2.58 7.41 0.56
CA ALA A 135 -1.70 7.17 1.69
C ALA A 135 -2.31 6.27 2.78
N GLY A 136 -3.63 6.39 3.01
CA GLY A 136 -4.39 5.56 3.95
C GLY A 136 -5.23 4.46 3.29
N PHE A 137 -5.04 4.20 1.98
CA PHE A 137 -5.83 3.19 1.25
C PHE A 137 -7.35 3.44 1.25
N ASP A 138 -7.77 4.69 1.48
CA ASP A 138 -9.16 5.10 1.67
C ASP A 138 -9.84 5.63 0.41
N ASP A 139 -9.10 5.78 -0.70
CA ASP A 139 -9.62 6.39 -1.93
C ASP A 139 -10.61 5.45 -2.65
N ASP A 140 -10.41 4.13 -2.57
CA ASP A 140 -11.22 3.07 -3.18
C ASP A 140 -11.25 1.85 -2.25
N ASP A 141 -12.43 1.24 -2.04
CA ASP A 141 -12.60 0.08 -1.15
C ASP A 141 -12.27 -1.27 -1.82
N SER A 142 -12.01 -1.25 -3.12
CA SER A 142 -11.77 -2.43 -3.96
C SER A 142 -10.38 -2.43 -4.62
N SER A 143 -9.66 -1.32 -4.55
CA SER A 143 -8.40 -1.12 -5.27
C SER A 143 -7.32 -0.50 -4.39
N VAL A 144 -6.13 -1.10 -4.43
CA VAL A 144 -4.92 -0.52 -3.82
C VAL A 144 -4.25 0.52 -4.72
N ALA A 145 -4.81 0.79 -5.90
CA ALA A 145 -4.24 1.79 -6.80
C ALA A 145 -4.06 3.14 -6.09
N PRO A 146 -2.99 3.88 -6.38
CA PRO A 146 -1.99 3.62 -7.43
C PRO A 146 -0.78 2.79 -6.97
N TRP A 147 -0.90 2.05 -5.86
CA TRP A 147 0.13 1.11 -5.46
C TRP A 147 0.10 -0.14 -6.34
N GLU A 148 1.28 -0.59 -6.74
CA GLU A 148 1.47 -1.77 -7.59
C GLU A 148 2.43 -2.75 -6.94
N LEU A 149 2.20 -4.05 -7.13
CA LEU A 149 3.18 -5.08 -6.79
C LEU A 149 4.44 -4.93 -7.65
N TYR A 150 5.60 -5.12 -7.03
CA TYR A 150 6.86 -5.08 -7.73
C TYR A 150 7.16 -6.39 -8.48
N TYR A 151 7.03 -7.55 -7.82
CA TYR A 151 6.89 -8.84 -8.48
C TYR A 151 5.49 -9.41 -8.33
N VAL A 152 4.95 -9.89 -9.45
CA VAL A 152 3.64 -10.53 -9.51
C VAL A 152 3.77 -11.98 -9.03
N ASP A 153 2.70 -12.54 -8.47
CA ASP A 153 2.54 -13.95 -8.05
C ASP A 153 3.30 -14.40 -6.78
N GLU A 154 4.06 -13.51 -6.13
CA GLU A 154 4.75 -13.82 -4.87
C GLU A 154 3.89 -13.52 -3.63
N PHE A 155 3.16 -12.40 -3.70
CA PHE A 155 2.20 -11.95 -2.70
C PHE A 155 0.92 -11.50 -3.39
N ASP A 156 -0.18 -11.67 -2.67
CA ASP A 156 -1.46 -11.07 -2.97
C ASP A 156 -1.56 -9.72 -2.25
N ILE A 157 -2.09 -8.72 -2.95
CA ILE A 157 -2.43 -7.42 -2.37
C ILE A 157 -3.92 -7.14 -2.51
N SER A 158 -4.55 -6.67 -1.43
CA SER A 158 -5.96 -6.28 -1.43
C SER A 158 -6.23 -5.18 -0.42
N ILE A 159 -7.39 -4.52 -0.53
CA ILE A 159 -7.91 -3.65 0.51
C ILE A 159 -8.48 -4.48 1.67
N ALA A 160 -8.27 -4.01 2.90
CA ALA A 160 -8.87 -4.56 4.12
C ALA A 160 -9.55 -3.44 4.92
N SER A 161 -10.84 -3.60 5.19
CA SER A 161 -11.64 -2.61 5.94
C SER A 161 -11.81 -2.96 7.42
N ASP A 162 -11.50 -4.20 7.82
CA ASP A 162 -11.67 -4.74 9.16
C ASP A 162 -10.45 -4.52 10.06
N VAL A 163 -9.25 -4.57 9.47
CA VAL A 163 -7.98 -4.28 10.14
C VAL A 163 -7.40 -3.00 9.54
N LYS A 164 -7.42 -1.91 10.30
CA LYS A 164 -6.93 -0.58 9.89
C LYS A 164 -6.36 0.18 11.09
N HIS A 165 -5.48 1.12 10.80
CA HIS A 165 -4.87 2.00 11.78
C HIS A 165 -5.68 3.28 11.93
N ASP A 166 -5.96 3.94 10.81
CA ASP A 166 -6.79 5.15 10.72
C ASP A 166 -7.76 5.02 9.54
N GLY A 167 -8.72 5.93 9.43
CA GLY A 167 -9.59 5.97 8.26
C GLY A 167 -10.53 4.76 8.10
N ARG A 168 -10.79 4.35 6.86
CA ARG A 168 -11.75 3.28 6.50
C ARG A 168 -11.08 1.96 6.15
N ASN A 169 -9.85 2.00 5.63
CA ASN A 169 -9.18 0.89 4.98
C ASN A 169 -7.68 0.80 5.33
N SER A 170 -7.07 -0.34 5.02
CA SER A 170 -5.62 -0.52 4.91
C SER A 170 -5.31 -1.43 3.72
N ALA A 171 -4.05 -1.53 3.31
CA ALA A 171 -3.61 -2.55 2.37
C ALA A 171 -3.17 -3.83 3.10
N LEU A 172 -3.75 -4.96 2.73
CA LEU A 172 -3.29 -6.29 3.11
C LEU A 172 -2.30 -6.80 2.07
N MET A 173 -1.06 -7.07 2.51
CA MET A 173 -0.07 -7.84 1.77
C MET A 173 0.02 -9.24 2.37
N ALA A 174 -0.32 -10.27 1.59
CA ALA A 174 -0.33 -11.66 2.05
C ALA A 174 0.57 -12.52 1.15
N LYS A 175 1.42 -13.35 1.75
CA LYS A 175 2.27 -14.28 0.98
C LYS A 175 1.39 -15.29 0.27
N SER A 176 1.55 -15.42 -1.05
CA SER A 176 0.75 -16.35 -1.84
C SER A 176 1.15 -17.81 -1.58
N LEU A 177 0.20 -18.73 -1.75
CA LEU A 177 0.49 -20.15 -1.65
C LEU A 177 1.44 -20.56 -2.79
N GLY A 178 2.67 -20.95 -2.44
CA GLY A 178 3.71 -21.27 -3.42
C GLY A 178 4.66 -20.10 -3.76
N GLY A 179 4.44 -18.92 -3.16
CA GLY A 179 5.36 -17.80 -3.22
C GLY A 179 6.75 -18.21 -2.74
N ARG A 180 7.76 -17.92 -3.57
CA ARG A 180 9.15 -18.37 -3.42
C ARG A 180 10.01 -17.30 -2.75
N LEU A 181 9.70 -16.03 -2.98
CA LEU A 181 10.45 -14.93 -2.40
C LEU A 181 10.05 -14.75 -0.92
N PRO A 182 11.03 -14.51 -0.03
CA PRO A 182 10.75 -14.14 1.35
C PRO A 182 10.23 -12.72 1.44
N THR A 183 10.52 -11.85 0.48
CA THR A 183 10.20 -10.42 0.52
C THR A 183 9.55 -10.01 -0.79
N GLU A 184 8.46 -9.26 -0.68
CA GLU A 184 7.80 -8.60 -1.81
C GLU A 184 7.56 -7.13 -1.50
N TYR A 185 7.49 -6.32 -2.54
CA TYR A 185 7.33 -4.87 -2.43
C TYR A 185 6.06 -4.41 -3.12
N ILE A 186 5.43 -3.40 -2.53
CA ILE A 186 4.49 -2.52 -3.23
C ILE A 186 5.19 -1.20 -3.50
N ARG A 187 4.82 -0.53 -4.59
CA ARG A 187 5.45 0.72 -4.99
C ARG A 187 4.46 1.71 -5.58
N GLN A 188 4.79 2.99 -5.46
CA GLN A 188 4.07 4.08 -6.10
C GLN A 188 5.05 5.11 -6.68
N PRO A 189 4.82 5.63 -7.91
CA PRO A 189 5.64 6.70 -8.44
C PRO A 189 5.45 7.99 -7.63
N LEU A 190 6.53 8.75 -7.46
CA LEU A 190 6.47 10.04 -6.75
C LEU A 190 5.85 11.13 -7.64
N GLN A 191 4.89 11.89 -7.09
CA GLN A 191 4.10 12.90 -7.84
C GLN A 191 4.58 14.35 -7.63
N GLY A 192 5.51 14.59 -6.70
CA GLY A 192 6.07 15.90 -6.38
C GLY A 192 7.48 16.14 -6.93
N SER A 193 7.92 17.40 -6.94
CA SER A 193 9.29 17.77 -7.35
C SER A 193 10.32 17.33 -6.32
N ILE A 194 11.17 16.38 -6.69
CA ILE A 194 12.29 15.91 -5.86
C ILE A 194 13.51 16.80 -6.07
N THR A 195 14.19 17.17 -4.98
CA THR A 195 15.38 18.02 -4.97
C THR A 195 16.59 17.21 -4.57
N ALA A 196 17.67 17.32 -5.33
CA ALA A 196 18.91 16.60 -5.06
C ALA A 196 19.51 17.00 -3.71
N GLY A 197 20.00 16.01 -2.95
CA GLY A 197 20.65 16.21 -1.65
C GLY A 197 19.70 16.53 -0.49
N VAL A 198 18.40 16.66 -0.73
CA VAL A 198 17.38 16.76 0.33
C VAL A 198 17.14 15.38 0.93
N THR A 199 17.07 15.33 2.26
CA THR A 199 16.70 14.13 3.01
C THR A 199 15.18 14.06 3.07
N TYR A 200 14.63 12.98 2.54
CA TYR A 200 13.21 12.66 2.63
C TYR A 200 12.98 11.64 3.74
N THR A 201 11.88 11.80 4.47
CA THR A 201 11.37 10.83 5.44
C THR A 201 10.27 10.00 4.80
N MET A 202 10.41 8.69 4.90
CA MET A 202 9.39 7.71 4.55
C MET A 202 8.80 7.15 5.84
N SER A 203 7.48 7.00 5.91
CA SER A 203 6.86 6.33 7.05
C SER A 203 5.61 5.56 6.67
N ALA A 204 5.23 4.63 7.54
CA ALA A 204 3.97 3.89 7.47
C ALA A 204 3.61 3.34 8.84
N TRP A 205 2.35 3.00 9.04
CA TRP A 205 1.91 2.12 10.11
C TRP A 205 1.79 0.69 9.56
N VAL A 206 2.34 -0.28 10.30
CA VAL A 206 2.37 -1.67 9.87
C VAL A 206 1.87 -2.58 10.99
N ASN A 207 0.97 -3.50 10.66
CA ASN A 207 0.52 -4.57 11.55
C ASN A 207 0.77 -5.90 10.88
N ALA A 208 1.72 -6.68 11.39
CA ALA A 208 2.15 -7.93 10.78
C ALA A 208 2.04 -9.11 11.75
N ASN A 209 1.70 -10.28 11.21
CA ASN A 209 1.70 -11.50 12.03
C ASN A 209 3.12 -12.02 12.26
N SER A 210 3.26 -13.02 13.13
CA SER A 210 4.57 -13.60 13.52
C SER A 210 5.35 -14.23 12.35
N LEU A 211 4.70 -14.48 11.22
CA LEU A 211 5.34 -15.03 10.02
C LEU A 211 5.97 -13.95 9.14
N CYS A 212 5.67 -12.66 9.38
CA CYS A 212 6.22 -11.52 8.68
C CYS A 212 7.06 -10.64 9.61
N PRO A 213 8.30 -11.07 9.94
CA PRO A 213 9.08 -10.47 11.00
C PRO A 213 9.69 -9.11 10.67
N ALA A 214 9.62 -8.64 9.41
CA ALA A 214 10.26 -7.39 9.03
C ALA A 214 9.54 -6.65 7.91
N VAL A 215 9.69 -5.32 7.93
CA VAL A 215 9.30 -4.40 6.85
C VAL A 215 10.48 -3.55 6.42
N THR A 216 10.53 -3.12 5.17
CA THR A 216 11.59 -2.28 4.61
C THR A 216 10.98 -1.12 3.84
N LEU A 217 11.47 0.11 4.05
CA LEU A 217 11.06 1.31 3.32
C LEU A 217 12.20 1.75 2.40
N ILE A 218 11.94 1.91 1.09
CA ILE A 218 12.98 2.15 0.08
C ILE A 218 12.57 3.29 -0.86
N CYS A 219 13.52 4.18 -1.10
CA CYS A 219 13.52 5.10 -2.23
C CYS A 219 14.24 4.44 -3.41
N SER A 220 13.56 4.33 -4.55
CA SER A 220 14.12 3.67 -5.73
C SER A 220 14.04 4.58 -6.97
N TYR A 221 14.85 4.26 -7.97
CA TYR A 221 14.88 4.95 -9.26
C TYR A 221 15.06 3.92 -10.38
N GLN A 222 14.57 4.22 -11.59
CA GLN A 222 14.56 3.28 -12.74
C GLN A 222 14.00 1.88 -12.41
N SER A 223 13.04 1.77 -11.47
CA SER A 223 12.53 0.47 -10.98
C SER A 223 13.59 -0.46 -10.36
N ASN A 224 14.78 0.02 -10.01
CA ASN A 224 15.78 -0.80 -9.34
C ASN A 224 15.64 -0.63 -7.84
N ALA A 225 15.38 -1.72 -7.12
CA ALA A 225 15.50 -1.76 -5.66
C ALA A 225 16.98 -1.54 -5.29
N TRP A 226 17.35 -0.32 -4.92
CA TRP A 226 18.72 0.04 -4.55
C TRP A 226 18.93 0.14 -3.04
N THR A 227 20.18 -0.13 -2.65
CA THR A 227 20.85 0.01 -1.34
C THR A 227 20.35 -0.91 -0.21
N ASP A 228 21.27 -1.21 0.71
CA ASP A 228 21.12 -2.00 1.94
C ASP A 228 20.06 -1.40 2.88
N ALA A 229 18.81 -1.38 2.43
CA ALA A 229 17.70 -0.90 3.19
C ALA A 229 17.57 -1.83 4.39
N THR A 230 17.80 -1.25 5.57
CA THR A 230 17.84 -2.02 6.80
C THR A 230 16.43 -2.49 7.12
N PRO A 231 16.17 -3.81 7.19
CA PRO A 231 14.86 -4.29 7.59
C PRO A 231 14.53 -3.81 9.00
N ILE A 232 13.33 -3.29 9.17
CA ILE A 232 12.79 -2.87 10.45
C ILE A 232 12.12 -4.08 11.09
N ASP A 233 12.64 -4.50 12.24
CA ASP A 233 12.14 -5.65 13.00
C ASP A 233 10.72 -5.40 13.54
N LEU A 234 9.80 -6.32 13.25
CA LEU A 234 8.40 -6.32 13.70
C LEU A 234 8.12 -7.39 14.76
N THR A 235 9.10 -8.19 15.16
CA THR A 235 8.89 -9.34 16.08
C THR A 235 8.42 -8.93 17.48
N SER A 236 8.66 -7.68 17.89
CA SER A 236 8.18 -7.12 19.16
C SER A 236 6.75 -6.55 19.10
N SER A 237 6.14 -6.47 17.92
CA SER A 237 4.81 -5.86 17.68
C SER A 237 3.93 -6.77 16.82
N VAL A 238 4.01 -8.07 17.04
CA VAL A 238 3.18 -9.05 16.32
C VAL A 238 1.70 -8.78 16.55
N ASP A 239 0.93 -8.76 15.46
CA ASP A 239 -0.51 -8.48 15.41
C ASP A 239 -0.90 -7.13 16.04
N GLN A 240 0.04 -6.17 16.06
CA GLN A 240 -0.12 -4.82 16.58
C GLN A 240 0.36 -3.79 15.56
N TRP A 241 -0.32 -2.64 15.52
CA TRP A 241 0.14 -1.50 14.73
C TRP A 241 1.43 -0.92 15.29
N LYS A 242 2.45 -0.85 14.44
CA LYS A 242 3.74 -0.24 14.72
C LYS A 242 4.04 0.82 13.67
N TYR A 243 4.34 2.02 14.14
CA TYR A 243 4.90 3.07 13.31
C TYR A 243 6.33 2.69 12.89
N VAL A 244 6.61 2.77 11.60
CA VAL A 244 7.93 2.53 11.01
C VAL A 244 8.34 3.72 10.16
N SER A 245 9.62 4.07 10.20
CA SER A 245 10.15 5.19 9.43
C SER A 245 11.59 4.94 9.00
N SER A 246 11.95 5.50 7.86
CA SER A 246 13.33 5.52 7.34
C SER A 246 13.55 6.83 6.59
N THR A 247 14.79 7.12 6.21
CA THR A 247 15.11 8.29 5.40
C THR A 247 15.88 7.91 4.16
N CYS A 248 15.83 8.77 3.14
CA CYS A 248 16.61 8.62 1.93
C CYS A 248 17.00 9.98 1.36
N THR A 249 17.98 10.00 0.46
CA THR A 249 18.34 11.16 -0.33
C THR A 249 18.46 10.74 -1.79
N TYR A 250 18.08 11.63 -2.71
CA TYR A 250 18.33 11.44 -4.14
C TYR A 250 19.48 12.33 -4.59
N THR A 251 20.34 11.78 -5.44
CA THR A 251 21.35 12.55 -6.19
C THR A 251 20.72 13.16 -7.44
N GLN A 252 21.36 14.18 -8.02
CA GLN A 252 20.85 14.79 -9.25
C GLN A 252 20.80 13.77 -10.40
N GLU A 253 21.81 12.89 -10.50
CA GLU A 253 21.88 11.85 -11.52
C GLU A 253 20.72 10.84 -11.40
N GLN A 254 20.27 10.53 -10.18
CA GLN A 254 19.11 9.65 -9.95
C GLN A 254 17.80 10.35 -10.33
N ILE A 255 17.66 11.64 -10.04
CA ILE A 255 16.48 12.43 -10.42
C ILE A 255 16.41 12.53 -11.95
N ASP A 256 17.52 12.87 -12.60
CA ASP A 256 17.61 13.01 -14.06
C ASP A 256 17.35 11.67 -14.78
N SER A 257 17.67 10.55 -14.12
CA SER A 257 17.35 9.21 -14.59
C SER A 257 15.86 8.88 -14.60
N GLY A 258 15.05 9.59 -13.81
CA GLY A 258 13.62 9.37 -13.69
C GLY A 258 13.20 8.03 -13.07
N GLY A 259 11.89 7.80 -13.09
CA GLY A 259 11.27 6.60 -12.52
C GLY A 259 11.52 6.48 -11.02
N LEU A 260 11.26 7.57 -10.28
CA LEU A 260 11.40 7.62 -8.82
C LEU A 260 10.17 7.00 -8.16
N TYR A 261 10.39 6.05 -7.25
CA TYR A 261 9.31 5.39 -6.50
C TYR A 261 9.61 5.35 -5.01
N PHE A 262 8.55 5.43 -4.22
CA PHE A 262 8.55 4.92 -2.85
C PHE A 262 8.08 3.46 -2.87
N MET A 263 8.85 2.57 -2.21
CA MET A 263 8.54 1.15 -2.08
C MET A 263 8.44 0.74 -0.61
N ILE A 264 7.47 -0.12 -0.32
CA ILE A 264 7.28 -0.75 1.00
C ILE A 264 7.40 -2.26 0.80
N GLY A 265 8.39 -2.86 1.45
CA GLY A 265 8.69 -4.29 1.35
C GLY A 265 8.32 -5.04 2.61
N VAL A 266 7.54 -6.11 2.51
CA VAL A 266 7.22 -6.99 3.64
C VAL A 266 7.98 -8.29 3.49
N THR A 267 8.70 -8.68 4.54
CA THR A 267 9.43 -9.96 4.58
C THR A 267 8.66 -10.97 5.39
N CYS A 268 8.21 -12.05 4.75
CA CYS A 268 7.49 -13.17 5.34
C CYS A 268 8.21 -14.50 5.15
N ALA A 269 8.52 -15.17 6.27
CA ALA A 269 9.26 -16.43 6.30
C ALA A 269 8.46 -17.62 5.74
N ALA A 270 7.13 -17.60 5.87
CA ALA A 270 6.27 -18.70 5.43
C ALA A 270 4.83 -18.24 5.12
N TYR A 271 4.09 -19.09 4.42
CA TYR A 271 2.63 -19.00 4.33
C TYR A 271 1.98 -19.47 5.65
N PRO A 272 0.89 -18.86 6.14
CA PRO A 272 0.17 -17.70 5.61
C PRO A 272 0.65 -16.37 6.23
N GLY A 273 1.87 -15.95 5.92
CA GLY A 273 2.39 -14.65 6.36
C GLY A 273 1.57 -13.51 5.76
N LYS A 274 1.20 -12.55 6.61
CA LYS A 274 0.49 -11.34 6.20
C LYS A 274 0.93 -10.11 6.99
N ALA A 275 0.86 -8.96 6.34
CA ALA A 275 0.99 -7.66 6.96
C ALA A 275 -0.04 -6.68 6.38
N TYR A 276 -0.54 -5.82 7.25
CA TYR A 276 -1.37 -4.67 6.89
C TYR A 276 -0.50 -3.42 6.91
N VAL A 277 -0.66 -2.57 5.91
CA VAL A 277 0.04 -1.28 5.76
C VAL A 277 -1.00 -0.18 5.67
N ASP A 278 -0.79 0.91 6.39
CA ASP A 278 -1.72 2.03 6.47
C ASP A 278 -0.96 3.33 6.79
N THR A 279 -1.62 4.47 6.57
CA THR A 279 -1.17 5.81 6.96
C THR A 279 0.28 6.06 6.53
N VAL A 280 0.49 5.90 5.22
CA VAL A 280 1.79 6.02 4.56
C VAL A 280 2.11 7.50 4.31
N ASP A 281 3.35 7.91 4.55
CA ASP A 281 3.80 9.27 4.26
C ASP A 281 5.17 9.30 3.57
N PHE A 282 5.36 10.32 2.72
CA PHE A 282 6.63 10.65 2.10
C PHE A 282 6.78 12.17 2.09
N SER A 283 7.73 12.69 2.86
CA SER A 283 7.90 14.12 3.11
C SER A 283 9.38 14.52 3.18
N ALA A 284 9.68 15.82 3.04
CA ALA A 284 11.03 16.40 3.10
C ALA A 284 11.23 17.20 4.39
#